data_AF-A0A0S2SDL4-F1
#
_entry.id   AF-A0A0S2SDL4-F1
#
_cell.length_a   1.000
_cell.length_b   1.000
_cell.length_c   1.000
_cell.angle_alpha   90.00
_cell.angle_beta   90.00
_cell.angle_gamma   90.00
#
_symmetry.space_group_name_H-M   'P 1'
#
loop_
_entity.id
_entity.type
_entity.pdbx_description
1 polymer ?
#
loop_
_entity_poly.entity_id
_entity_poly.type
_entity_poly.pdbx_seq_one_letter_code
_entity_poly.pdbx_strand_id
1 'polypeptide(L)'
;MGRGEMRSVCAYCGVGCGVRVEREGEAWHLSGDEAHPANRGALCIKGASLIESLDIPRRLLYPRWGGERIGWEAALDRLAGELTRIIGESGPESVALYLSGQLTCEDYYVANKLMKGFIGSPHVDTNSRLCMASAVVAHQRAFGEDLVPACYEDLELADLVVLAGANTAWTHPVLFRRLQQARERRPAMRLVVIDPRETMTASQGDLHLPLRPGSDLALWNGLGRYLLDEGLWDREYVARHVAGFDALAATLDDPRWRPEAVAEACDLPLADLLGFYRLFGATAHPDPVLPGDQPVPAGGGSGRRHHQRPPAHRPHRQAGGGPLLHDRPAQCHGGARGGGAGDPARRPHGL
;
A
#
# COMPACT_ATOMS: atom_id res chain seq x y z
N MET A 1 25.82 -9.59 19.86
CA MET A 1 24.97 -10.49 19.07
C MET A 1 25.47 -11.90 19.29
N GLY A 2 24.72 -12.70 20.06
CA GLY A 2 25.09 -14.10 20.32
C GLY A 2 25.04 -14.88 19.01
N ARG A 3 25.99 -15.78 18.80
CA ARG A 3 26.02 -16.68 17.64
C ARG A 3 24.78 -17.58 17.69
N GLY A 4 23.71 -17.19 17.00
CA GLY A 4 22.45 -17.95 16.99
C GLY A 4 21.19 -17.15 16.67
N GLU A 5 21.22 -15.81 16.76
CA GLU A 5 20.08 -14.95 16.46
C GLU A 5 20.22 -14.26 15.10
N MET A 6 19.17 -14.32 14.28
CA MET A 6 19.04 -13.63 13.00
C MET A 6 17.74 -12.83 12.94
N ARG A 7 17.77 -11.68 12.26
CA ARG A 7 16.58 -10.90 11.96
C ARG A 7 16.25 -11.02 10.48
N SER A 8 14.97 -11.09 10.19
CA SER A 8 14.45 -11.17 8.82
C SER A 8 13.07 -10.52 8.74
N VAL A 9 12.45 -10.62 7.56
CA VAL A 9 11.10 -10.13 7.28
C VAL A 9 10.21 -11.32 6.91
N CYS A 10 8.96 -11.28 7.36
CA CYS A 10 7.95 -12.28 7.02
C CYS A 10 7.74 -12.36 5.49
N ALA A 11 7.77 -13.58 4.93
CA ALA A 11 7.70 -13.84 3.49
C ALA A 11 6.27 -13.93 2.90
N TYR A 12 5.25 -13.48 3.64
CA TYR A 12 3.84 -13.60 3.23
C TYR A 12 3.26 -12.30 2.66
N CYS A 13 2.30 -11.67 3.34
CA CYS A 13 1.72 -10.39 2.91
C CYS A 13 2.73 -9.28 3.18
N GLY A 14 2.71 -8.20 2.41
CA GLY A 14 3.70 -7.15 2.62
C GLY A 14 3.28 -6.07 3.63
N VAL A 15 2.66 -6.49 4.75
CA VAL A 15 2.85 -5.73 6.01
C VAL A 15 4.34 -5.67 6.35
N GLY A 16 5.13 -6.66 5.91
CA GLY A 16 6.57 -6.68 6.13
C GLY A 16 6.91 -6.79 7.61
N CYS A 17 6.21 -7.68 8.34
CA CYS A 17 6.46 -7.89 9.76
C CYS A 17 7.90 -8.38 9.98
N GLY A 18 8.62 -7.75 10.91
CA GLY A 18 9.95 -8.21 11.33
C GLY A 18 9.85 -9.46 12.17
N VAL A 19 10.74 -10.40 11.90
CA VAL A 19 10.86 -11.67 12.63
C VAL A 19 12.27 -11.85 13.16
N ARG A 20 12.37 -12.48 14.32
CA ARG A 20 13.61 -12.95 14.92
C ARG A 20 13.63 -14.46 14.87
N VAL A 21 14.72 -15.00 14.35
CA VAL A 21 14.95 -16.44 14.20
C VAL A 21 16.15 -16.80 15.06
N GLU A 22 15.95 -17.73 15.97
CA GLU A 22 16.96 -18.19 16.91
C GLU A 22 17.19 -19.69 16.72
N ARG A 23 18.44 -20.13 16.90
CA ARG A 23 18.79 -21.55 16.91
C ARG A 23 19.11 -22.00 18.33
N GLU A 24 18.39 -23.01 18.80
CA GLU A 24 18.64 -23.69 20.07
C GLU A 24 18.97 -25.16 19.77
N GLY A 25 20.27 -25.51 19.82
CA GLY A 25 20.75 -26.82 19.37
C GLY A 25 20.46 -27.05 17.87
N GLU A 26 19.65 -28.06 17.56
CA GLU A 26 19.18 -28.37 16.20
C GLU A 26 17.82 -27.74 15.85
N ALA A 27 17.12 -27.17 16.84
CA ALA A 27 15.81 -26.56 16.63
C ALA A 27 15.93 -25.09 16.23
N TRP A 28 15.04 -24.67 15.34
CA TRP A 28 14.85 -23.27 14.98
C TRP A 28 13.58 -22.74 15.64
N HIS A 29 13.69 -21.57 16.27
CA HIS A 29 12.58 -20.86 16.91
C HIS A 29 12.36 -19.52 16.21
N LEU A 30 11.09 -19.14 16.00
CA LEU A 30 10.71 -17.88 15.39
C LEU A 30 9.79 -17.10 16.32
N SER A 31 10.11 -15.82 16.48
CA SER A 31 9.29 -14.84 17.20
C SER A 31 9.20 -13.54 16.40
N GLY A 32 8.27 -12.66 16.76
CA GLY A 32 8.23 -11.33 16.17
C GLY A 32 9.34 -10.44 16.71
N ASP A 33 9.94 -9.61 15.86
CA ASP A 33 10.90 -8.60 16.30
C ASP A 33 10.18 -7.44 17.00
N GLU A 34 10.35 -7.31 18.31
CA GLU A 34 9.77 -6.26 19.14
C GLU A 34 10.23 -4.85 18.73
N ALA A 35 11.44 -4.73 18.19
CA ALA A 35 11.98 -3.44 17.74
C ALA A 35 11.48 -3.06 16.33
N HIS A 36 10.83 -3.96 15.60
CA HIS A 36 10.45 -3.70 14.22
C HIS A 36 9.19 -2.82 14.13
N PRO A 37 9.24 -1.68 13.40
CA PRO A 37 8.18 -0.66 13.45
C PRO A 37 6.85 -1.14 12.87
N ALA A 38 6.87 -2.08 11.92
CA ALA A 38 5.65 -2.57 11.28
C ALA A 38 4.74 -3.32 12.26
N ASN A 39 5.31 -4.14 13.16
CA ASN A 39 4.58 -5.12 13.93
C ASN A 39 4.84 -5.08 15.44
N ARG A 40 5.91 -4.44 15.93
CA ARG A 40 6.24 -4.33 17.36
C ARG A 40 6.15 -5.69 18.07
N GLY A 41 6.72 -6.73 17.46
CA GLY A 41 6.69 -8.11 17.97
C GLY A 41 5.43 -8.92 17.64
N ALA A 42 4.34 -8.31 17.16
CA ALA A 42 3.14 -9.05 16.79
C ALA A 42 3.33 -9.89 15.52
N LEU A 43 2.70 -11.07 15.47
CA LEU A 43 2.63 -11.90 14.26
C LEU A 43 1.20 -12.45 14.09
N CYS A 44 0.79 -12.65 12.84
CA CYS A 44 -0.40 -13.45 12.52
C CYS A 44 -0.02 -14.94 12.43
N ILE A 45 -1.02 -15.82 12.33
CA ILE A 45 -0.79 -17.27 12.27
C ILE A 45 0.21 -17.67 11.17
N LYS A 46 0.10 -17.09 9.98
CA LYS A 46 1.03 -17.35 8.86
C LYS A 46 2.46 -16.97 9.22
N GLY A 47 2.64 -15.82 9.85
CA GLY A 47 3.97 -15.35 10.26
C GLY A 47 4.58 -16.21 11.38
N ALA A 48 3.76 -16.64 12.35
CA ALA A 48 4.21 -17.48 13.45
C ALA A 48 4.60 -18.90 13.00
N SER A 49 3.93 -19.44 11.98
CA SER A 49 4.17 -20.79 11.45
C SER A 49 5.21 -20.84 10.31
N LEU A 50 6.03 -19.80 10.14
CA LEU A 50 6.99 -19.71 9.02
C LEU A 50 8.00 -20.87 9.02
N ILE A 51 8.56 -21.23 10.18
CA ILE A 51 9.53 -22.35 10.27
C ILE A 51 8.87 -23.67 9.91
N GLU A 52 7.67 -23.92 10.41
CA GLU A 52 6.90 -25.14 10.13
C GLU A 52 6.62 -25.28 8.62
N SER A 53 6.46 -24.16 7.90
CA SER A 53 6.22 -24.18 6.45
C SER A 53 7.43 -24.63 5.62
N LEU A 54 8.63 -24.67 6.19
CA LEU A 54 9.85 -25.09 5.50
C LEU A 54 10.01 -26.62 5.45
N ASP A 55 9.45 -27.33 6.44
CA ASP A 55 9.54 -28.78 6.55
C ASP A 55 8.32 -29.44 5.91
N ILE A 56 8.41 -29.66 4.59
CA ILE A 56 7.35 -30.32 3.82
C ILE A 56 7.99 -31.46 3.01
N PRO A 57 7.44 -32.69 3.07
CA PRO A 57 8.00 -33.86 2.36
C PRO A 57 7.96 -33.75 0.83
N ARG A 58 7.40 -32.66 0.29
CA ARG A 58 7.23 -32.40 -1.14
C ARG A 58 8.17 -31.32 -1.69
N ARG A 59 9.13 -30.83 -0.89
CA ARG A 59 10.11 -29.86 -1.37
C ARG A 59 10.93 -30.48 -2.50
N LEU A 60 10.99 -29.79 -3.64
CA LEU A 60 11.84 -30.19 -4.75
C LEU A 60 13.31 -29.91 -4.38
N LEU A 61 14.11 -30.97 -4.24
CA LEU A 61 15.52 -30.89 -3.87
C LEU A 61 16.47 -30.99 -5.07
N TYR A 62 15.96 -31.40 -6.23
CA TYR A 62 16.74 -31.66 -7.44
C TYR A 62 15.94 -31.27 -8.68
N PRO A 63 16.61 -30.85 -9.78
CA PRO A 63 15.95 -30.60 -11.05
C PRO A 63 15.41 -31.90 -11.66
N ARG A 64 14.34 -31.77 -12.45
CA ARG A 64 13.73 -32.87 -13.20
C ARG A 64 13.53 -32.49 -14.66
N TRP A 65 13.71 -33.45 -15.56
CA TRP A 65 13.46 -33.30 -17.00
C TRP A 65 12.66 -34.51 -17.50
N GLY A 66 11.54 -34.27 -18.18
CA GLY A 66 10.65 -35.37 -18.61
C GLY A 66 10.11 -36.23 -17.46
N GLY A 67 10.10 -35.70 -16.23
CA GLY A 67 9.74 -36.44 -15.02
C GLY A 67 10.92 -37.15 -14.33
N GLU A 68 12.11 -37.20 -14.92
CA GLU A 68 13.28 -37.86 -14.34
C GLU A 68 14.20 -36.89 -13.62
N ARG A 69 14.84 -37.32 -12.53
CA ARG A 69 15.82 -36.51 -11.80
C ARG A 69 17.10 -36.37 -12.63
N ILE A 70 17.64 -35.16 -12.70
CA ILE A 70 18.94 -34.87 -13.34
C ILE A 70 19.86 -34.08 -12.42
N GLY A 71 21.13 -33.94 -12.79
CA GLY A 71 22.10 -33.07 -12.10
C GLY A 71 21.89 -31.59 -12.44
N TRP A 72 22.36 -30.70 -11.57
CA TRP A 72 22.23 -29.25 -11.77
C TRP A 72 23.00 -28.75 -13.00
N GLU A 73 24.23 -29.20 -13.22
CA GLU A 73 25.02 -28.83 -14.41
C GLU A 73 24.31 -29.24 -15.69
N ALA A 74 23.89 -30.50 -15.79
CA ALA A 74 23.13 -31.00 -16.93
C ALA A 74 21.80 -30.26 -17.17
N ALA A 75 21.12 -29.83 -16.10
CA ALA A 75 19.90 -29.04 -16.21
C ALA A 75 20.18 -27.63 -16.77
N LEU A 76 21.22 -26.98 -16.28
CA LEU A 76 21.61 -25.63 -16.69
C LEU A 76 22.14 -25.62 -18.13
N ASP A 77 23.02 -26.55 -18.50
CA ASP A 77 23.56 -26.68 -19.86
C ASP A 77 22.44 -26.90 -20.87
N ARG A 78 21.48 -27.76 -20.54
CA ARG A 78 20.34 -28.04 -21.41
C ARG A 78 19.42 -26.84 -21.56
N LEU A 79 19.09 -26.16 -20.46
CA LEU A 79 18.28 -24.94 -20.50
C LEU A 79 18.97 -23.85 -21.34
N ALA A 80 20.26 -23.62 -21.10
CA ALA A 80 21.04 -22.63 -21.85
C ALA A 80 21.12 -22.98 -23.35
N GLY A 81 21.33 -24.25 -23.68
CA GLY A 81 21.36 -24.75 -25.06
C GLY A 81 20.02 -24.54 -25.78
N GLU A 82 18.90 -24.92 -25.16
CA GLU A 82 17.57 -24.74 -25.76
C GLU A 82 17.20 -23.26 -25.91
N LEU A 83 17.45 -22.44 -24.89
CA LEU A 83 17.21 -21.00 -24.98
C LEU A 83 18.03 -20.38 -26.12
N THR A 84 19.32 -20.73 -26.21
CA THR A 84 20.20 -20.23 -27.28
C THR A 84 19.71 -20.65 -28.65
N ARG A 85 19.30 -21.92 -28.81
CA ARG A 85 18.76 -22.44 -30.07
C ARG A 85 17.47 -21.71 -30.47
N ILE A 86 16.50 -21.62 -29.56
CA ILE A 86 15.21 -20.96 -29.79
C ILE A 86 15.42 -19.49 -30.15
N ILE A 87 16.27 -18.76 -29.41
CA ILE A 87 16.60 -17.36 -29.69
C ILE A 87 17.30 -17.22 -31.05
N GLY A 88 18.21 -18.13 -31.41
CA GLY A 88 18.90 -18.12 -32.69
C GLY A 88 17.96 -18.35 -33.89
N GLU A 89 16.95 -19.20 -33.72
CA GLU A 89 15.97 -19.53 -34.78
C GLU A 89 14.82 -18.52 -34.88
N SER A 90 14.31 -18.03 -33.74
CA SER A 90 13.06 -17.26 -33.65
C SER A 90 13.23 -15.83 -33.14
N GLY A 91 14.47 -15.42 -32.83
CA GLY A 91 14.78 -14.12 -32.25
C GLY A 91 14.55 -14.05 -30.74
N PRO A 92 14.99 -12.96 -30.08
CA PRO A 92 14.95 -12.86 -28.61
C PRO A 92 13.52 -12.76 -28.03
N GLU A 93 12.56 -12.28 -28.80
CA GLU A 93 11.16 -12.14 -28.35
C GLU A 93 10.41 -13.48 -28.24
N SER A 94 11.00 -14.58 -28.71
CA SER A 94 10.41 -15.93 -28.61
C SER A 94 10.49 -16.53 -27.20
N VAL A 95 11.17 -15.87 -26.27
CA VAL A 95 11.29 -16.30 -24.86
C VAL A 95 10.71 -15.23 -23.93
N ALA A 96 10.18 -15.68 -22.80
CA ALA A 96 9.57 -14.82 -21.78
C ALA A 96 9.94 -15.30 -20.37
N LEU A 97 10.05 -14.37 -19.43
CA LEU A 97 10.17 -14.66 -18.00
C LEU A 97 8.90 -14.25 -17.26
N TYR A 98 8.30 -15.20 -16.54
CA TYR A 98 7.23 -14.93 -15.59
C TYR A 98 7.77 -15.06 -14.16
N LEU A 99 8.05 -13.93 -13.51
CA LEU A 99 8.67 -13.89 -12.17
C LEU A 99 7.62 -13.69 -11.06
N SER A 100 8.10 -13.43 -9.84
CA SER A 100 7.25 -13.22 -8.66
C SER A 100 7.67 -11.99 -7.86
N GLY A 101 6.70 -11.26 -7.32
CA GLY A 101 6.92 -10.22 -6.30
C GLY A 101 7.39 -10.77 -4.94
N GLN A 102 7.54 -12.09 -4.81
CA GLN A 102 8.12 -12.76 -3.64
C GLN A 102 9.63 -13.03 -3.80
N LEU A 103 10.23 -12.65 -4.93
CA LEU A 103 11.67 -12.65 -5.09
C LEU A 103 12.32 -11.54 -4.25
N THR A 104 13.61 -11.71 -3.97
CA THR A 104 14.41 -10.60 -3.44
C THR A 104 14.56 -9.51 -4.50
N CYS A 105 14.86 -8.28 -4.06
CA CYS A 105 15.08 -7.16 -4.99
C CYS A 105 16.27 -7.46 -5.92
N GLU A 106 17.29 -8.10 -5.38
CA GLU A 106 18.51 -8.51 -6.07
C GLU A 106 18.21 -9.53 -7.18
N ASP A 107 17.44 -10.58 -6.87
CA ASP A 107 17.05 -11.60 -7.85
C ASP A 107 16.20 -10.99 -8.98
N TYR A 108 15.25 -10.12 -8.60
CA TYR A 108 14.38 -9.43 -9.55
C TYR A 108 15.20 -8.54 -10.50
N TYR A 109 16.22 -7.85 -9.96
CA TYR A 109 17.12 -7.01 -10.71
C TYR A 109 18.00 -7.82 -11.68
N VAL A 110 18.59 -8.93 -11.21
CA VAL A 110 19.41 -9.83 -12.04
C VAL A 110 18.58 -10.43 -13.18
N ALA A 111 17.35 -10.88 -12.91
CA ALA A 111 16.46 -11.42 -13.94
C ALA A 111 16.13 -10.38 -15.03
N ASN A 112 15.87 -9.13 -14.64
CA ASN A 112 15.64 -8.04 -15.58
C ASN A 112 16.89 -7.72 -16.40
N LYS A 113 18.07 -7.69 -15.78
CA LYS A 113 19.33 -7.49 -16.50
C LYS A 113 19.58 -8.57 -17.52
N LEU A 114 19.38 -9.84 -17.15
CA LEU A 114 19.50 -10.97 -18.08
C LEU A 114 18.57 -10.79 -19.28
N MET A 115 17.28 -10.58 -19.02
CA MET A 115 16.28 -10.59 -20.09
C MET A 115 16.34 -9.35 -20.99
N LYS A 116 16.37 -8.15 -20.39
CA LYS A 116 16.36 -6.89 -21.14
C LYS A 116 17.74 -6.49 -21.65
N GLY A 117 18.79 -6.83 -20.90
CA GLY A 117 20.16 -6.39 -21.18
C GLY A 117 20.98 -7.36 -22.04
N PHE A 118 20.85 -8.67 -21.82
CA PHE A 118 21.65 -9.68 -22.54
C PHE A 118 20.86 -10.42 -23.60
N ILE A 119 19.66 -10.89 -23.27
CA ILE A 119 18.77 -11.54 -24.26
C ILE A 119 18.20 -10.48 -25.21
N GLY A 120 17.91 -9.27 -24.70
CA GLY A 120 17.38 -8.18 -25.51
C GLY A 120 15.87 -8.31 -25.78
N SER A 121 15.14 -8.98 -24.90
CA SER A 121 13.69 -9.15 -25.00
C SER A 121 12.96 -8.35 -23.93
N PRO A 122 11.83 -7.69 -24.26
CA PRO A 122 11.02 -6.96 -23.31
C PRO A 122 10.11 -7.88 -22.48
N HIS A 123 10.00 -9.17 -22.81
CA HIS A 123 9.03 -10.11 -22.25
C HIS A 123 9.40 -10.58 -20.84
N VAL A 124 9.25 -9.68 -19.87
CA VAL A 124 9.32 -9.95 -18.43
C VAL A 124 8.05 -9.45 -17.78
N ASP A 125 7.32 -10.33 -17.10
CA ASP A 125 6.15 -9.95 -16.30
C ASP A 125 6.07 -10.79 -15.03
N THR A 126 5.21 -10.43 -14.08
CA THR A 126 5.11 -11.11 -12.79
C THR A 126 3.69 -11.24 -12.28
N ASN A 127 3.50 -12.05 -11.24
CA ASN A 127 2.25 -12.11 -10.50
C ASN A 127 1.79 -10.74 -9.96
N SER A 128 2.70 -9.79 -9.75
CA SER A 128 2.37 -8.42 -9.33
C SER A 128 1.57 -7.65 -10.37
N ARG A 129 1.60 -8.03 -11.66
CA ARG A 129 0.75 -7.48 -12.73
C ARG A 129 -0.73 -7.56 -12.36
N LEU A 130 -1.14 -8.70 -11.82
CA LEU A 130 -2.54 -8.99 -11.47
C LEU A 130 -3.01 -8.26 -10.20
N CYS A 131 -2.08 -7.69 -9.45
CA CYS A 131 -2.36 -7.09 -8.15
C CYS A 131 -2.14 -5.57 -8.16
N MET A 132 -0.95 -5.11 -8.52
CA MET A 132 -0.50 -3.74 -8.27
C MET A 132 -0.50 -2.85 -9.52
N ALA A 133 -0.59 -3.40 -10.72
CA ALA A 133 -0.40 -2.61 -11.95
C ALA A 133 -1.40 -1.43 -12.06
N SER A 134 -2.67 -1.64 -11.72
CA SER A 134 -3.68 -0.59 -11.74
C SER A 134 -3.37 0.53 -10.74
N ALA A 135 -2.87 0.19 -9.54
CA ALA A 135 -2.48 1.16 -8.54
C ALA A 135 -1.25 1.97 -8.98
N VAL A 136 -0.25 1.32 -9.59
CA VAL A 136 0.94 1.98 -10.14
C VAL A 136 0.54 3.02 -11.18
N VAL A 137 -0.31 2.65 -12.15
CA VAL A 137 -0.78 3.58 -13.19
C VAL A 137 -1.59 4.73 -12.59
N ALA A 138 -2.44 4.44 -11.59
CA ALA A 138 -3.21 5.48 -10.90
C ALA A 138 -2.30 6.48 -10.17
N HIS A 139 -1.31 6.01 -9.41
CA HIS A 139 -0.35 6.87 -8.72
C HIS A 139 0.52 7.66 -9.69
N GLN A 140 0.99 7.06 -10.79
CA GLN A 140 1.74 7.80 -11.80
C GLN A 140 0.90 8.92 -12.44
N ARG A 141 -0.40 8.68 -12.69
CA ARG A 141 -1.31 9.71 -13.23
C ARG A 141 -1.61 10.80 -12.22
N ALA A 142 -1.78 10.46 -10.95
CA ALA A 142 -2.13 11.40 -9.89
C ALA A 142 -0.93 12.20 -9.35
N PHE A 143 0.23 11.56 -9.24
CA PHE A 143 1.40 12.06 -8.51
C PHE A 143 2.70 12.12 -9.34
N GLY A 144 2.71 11.56 -10.55
CA GLY A 144 3.90 11.50 -11.40
C GLY A 144 4.88 10.39 -11.05
N GLU A 145 4.65 9.63 -9.97
CA GLU A 145 5.54 8.56 -9.51
C GLU A 145 4.73 7.41 -8.87
N ASP A 146 5.29 6.20 -8.90
CA ASP A 146 4.80 5.08 -8.10
C ASP A 146 5.18 5.28 -6.63
N LEU A 147 4.35 6.02 -5.89
CA LEU A 147 4.49 6.27 -4.45
C LEU A 147 3.23 5.89 -3.68
N VAL A 148 3.39 5.50 -2.41
CA VAL A 148 2.29 5.43 -1.43
C VAL A 148 2.59 6.54 -0.42
N PRO A 149 1.80 7.63 -0.37
CA PRO A 149 2.15 8.84 0.37
C PRO A 149 1.91 8.74 1.90
N ALA A 150 1.83 7.52 2.44
CA ALA A 150 1.49 7.25 3.83
C ALA A 150 2.42 6.19 4.44
N CYS A 151 2.54 6.22 5.76
CA CYS A 151 3.15 5.15 6.58
C CYS A 151 2.12 4.54 7.54
N TYR A 152 2.52 3.49 8.26
CA TYR A 152 1.59 2.80 9.16
C TYR A 152 1.13 3.65 10.34
N GLU A 153 1.94 4.61 10.77
CA GLU A 153 1.58 5.55 11.85
C GLU A 153 0.40 6.45 11.45
N ASP A 154 0.24 6.76 10.17
CA ASP A 154 -0.88 7.58 9.70
C ASP A 154 -2.24 6.93 10.01
N LEU A 155 -2.31 5.58 9.99
CA LEU A 155 -3.52 4.86 10.40
C LEU A 155 -3.84 5.01 11.88
N GLU A 156 -2.84 5.25 12.73
CA GLU A 156 -3.05 5.46 14.17
C GLU A 156 -3.44 6.90 14.49
N LEU A 157 -3.17 7.83 13.57
CA LEU A 157 -3.40 9.26 13.72
C LEU A 157 -4.69 9.75 13.03
N ALA A 158 -5.16 9.04 12.02
CA ALA A 158 -6.35 9.39 11.26
C ALA A 158 -7.61 9.45 12.14
N ASP A 159 -8.44 10.47 11.93
CA ASP A 159 -9.75 10.60 12.57
C ASP A 159 -10.81 9.72 11.86
N LEU A 160 -10.62 9.50 10.56
CA LEU A 160 -11.43 8.62 9.72
C LEU A 160 -10.51 7.70 8.91
N VAL A 161 -10.72 6.39 9.01
CA VAL A 161 -10.10 5.38 8.15
C VAL A 161 -11.17 4.78 7.26
N VAL A 162 -10.92 4.79 5.95
CA VAL A 162 -11.81 4.20 4.94
C VAL A 162 -11.12 3.01 4.30
N LEU A 163 -11.66 1.81 4.49
CA LEU A 163 -11.20 0.57 3.88
C LEU A 163 -12.08 0.24 2.68
N ALA A 164 -11.60 0.52 1.47
CA ALA A 164 -12.33 0.27 0.23
C ALA A 164 -11.80 -0.98 -0.49
N GLY A 165 -12.65 -2.00 -0.60
CA GLY A 165 -12.30 -3.30 -1.19
C GLY A 165 -11.22 -4.06 -0.41
N ALA A 166 -11.05 -3.77 0.88
CA ALA A 166 -9.95 -4.29 1.69
C ALA A 166 -10.47 -5.11 2.90
N ASN A 167 -10.29 -6.43 2.85
CA ASN A 167 -10.54 -7.32 3.99
C ASN A 167 -9.28 -7.42 4.89
N THR A 168 -8.91 -6.31 5.50
CA THR A 168 -7.65 -6.12 6.23
C THR A 168 -7.51 -7.06 7.43
N ALA A 169 -8.60 -7.41 8.12
CA ALA A 169 -8.57 -8.36 9.24
C ALA A 169 -7.99 -9.73 8.86
N TRP A 170 -8.19 -10.15 7.60
CA TRP A 170 -7.70 -11.43 7.09
C TRP A 170 -6.41 -11.31 6.27
N THR A 171 -6.34 -10.29 5.41
CA THR A 171 -5.27 -10.11 4.42
C THR A 171 -4.05 -9.43 5.02
N HIS A 172 -4.24 -8.52 6.00
CA HIS A 172 -3.17 -7.77 6.67
C HIS A 172 -3.41 -7.71 8.19
N PRO A 173 -3.46 -8.86 8.90
CA PRO A 173 -4.00 -8.91 10.27
C PRO A 173 -3.24 -8.07 11.29
N VAL A 174 -1.91 -7.97 11.15
CA VAL A 174 -1.07 -7.15 12.04
C VAL A 174 -1.37 -5.65 11.87
N LEU A 175 -1.59 -5.21 10.62
CA LEU A 175 -1.99 -3.84 10.35
C LEU A 175 -3.39 -3.55 10.91
N PHE A 176 -4.32 -4.48 10.75
CA PHE A 176 -5.66 -4.35 11.32
C PHE A 176 -5.65 -4.33 12.85
N ARG A 177 -4.78 -5.10 13.49
CA ARG A 177 -4.57 -5.03 14.95
C ARG A 177 -4.08 -3.65 15.39
N ARG A 178 -3.18 -3.01 14.65
CA ARG A 178 -2.74 -1.63 14.96
C ARG A 178 -3.92 -0.65 14.91
N LEU A 179 -4.77 -0.79 13.89
CA LEU A 179 -6.00 0.00 13.75
C LEU A 179 -6.97 -0.23 14.92
N GLN A 180 -7.22 -1.48 15.32
CA GLN A 180 -8.06 -1.78 16.49
C GLN A 180 -7.53 -1.12 17.76
N GLN A 181 -6.23 -1.26 18.03
CA GLN A 181 -5.59 -0.65 19.20
C GLN A 181 -5.61 0.89 19.15
N ALA A 182 -5.53 1.49 17.95
CA ALA A 182 -5.68 2.94 17.79
C ALA A 182 -7.11 3.38 18.15
N ARG A 183 -8.13 2.64 17.68
CA ARG A 183 -9.54 2.90 18.01
C ARG A 183 -9.85 2.74 19.49
N GLU A 184 -9.28 1.74 20.17
CA GLU A 184 -9.40 1.59 21.62
C GLU A 184 -8.85 2.82 22.38
N ARG A 185 -7.72 3.37 21.92
CA ARG A 185 -7.12 4.58 22.49
C ARG A 185 -7.82 5.87 22.07
N ARG A 186 -8.49 5.87 20.92
CA ARG A 186 -9.18 7.03 20.33
C ARG A 186 -10.63 6.66 19.97
N PRO A 187 -11.57 6.62 20.94
CA PRO A 187 -12.97 6.25 20.67
C PRO A 187 -13.70 7.17 19.68
N ALA A 188 -13.16 8.37 19.41
CA ALA A 188 -13.68 9.29 18.40
C ALA A 188 -13.28 8.90 16.96
N MET A 189 -12.24 8.06 16.79
CA MET A 189 -11.81 7.56 15.49
C MET A 189 -12.93 6.74 14.84
N ARG A 190 -13.14 6.93 13.54
CA ARG A 190 -14.16 6.23 12.76
C ARG A 190 -13.53 5.29 11.73
N LEU A 191 -14.13 4.13 11.56
CA LEU A 191 -13.78 3.13 10.55
C LEU A 191 -14.97 2.91 9.62
N VAL A 192 -14.81 3.29 8.36
CA VAL A 192 -15.77 2.97 7.29
C VAL A 192 -15.22 1.82 6.47
N VAL A 193 -16.04 0.81 6.19
CA VAL A 193 -15.66 -0.32 5.33
C VAL A 193 -16.58 -0.35 4.12
N ILE A 194 -16.00 -0.31 2.92
CA ILE A 194 -16.70 -0.36 1.64
C ILE A 194 -16.33 -1.71 1.01
N ASP A 195 -17.24 -2.69 1.11
CA ASP A 195 -17.02 -4.05 0.61
C ASP A 195 -18.38 -4.67 0.28
N PRO A 196 -18.60 -5.24 -0.92
CA PRO A 196 -19.88 -5.87 -1.28
C PRO A 196 -20.28 -7.02 -0.34
N ARG A 197 -19.33 -7.58 0.42
CA ARG A 197 -19.56 -8.68 1.36
C ARG A 197 -19.38 -8.22 2.80
N GLU A 198 -20.19 -8.78 3.68
CA GLU A 198 -19.99 -8.66 5.12
C GLU A 198 -18.83 -9.55 5.57
N THR A 199 -17.63 -8.97 5.62
CA THR A 199 -16.42 -9.64 6.11
C THR A 199 -16.19 -9.37 7.60
N MET A 200 -15.27 -10.10 8.23
CA MET A 200 -14.79 -9.77 9.59
C MET A 200 -14.26 -8.33 9.71
N THR A 201 -13.76 -7.76 8.62
CA THR A 201 -13.33 -6.36 8.58
C THR A 201 -14.56 -5.45 8.63
N ALA A 202 -15.56 -5.73 7.79
CA ALA A 202 -16.81 -4.97 7.71
C ALA A 202 -17.60 -4.98 9.02
N SER A 203 -17.70 -6.14 9.68
CA SER A 203 -18.41 -6.29 10.96
C SER A 203 -17.78 -5.53 12.13
N GLN A 204 -16.59 -4.97 11.95
CA GLN A 204 -15.87 -4.17 12.95
C GLN A 204 -15.81 -2.69 12.59
N GLY A 205 -16.36 -2.29 11.44
CA GLY A 205 -16.51 -0.90 11.05
C GLY A 205 -17.64 -0.21 11.81
N ASP A 206 -17.53 1.11 11.96
CA ASP A 206 -18.61 1.96 12.46
C ASP A 206 -19.71 2.16 11.39
N LEU A 207 -19.34 2.04 10.12
CA LEU A 207 -20.25 2.05 8.97
C LEU A 207 -19.74 1.07 7.91
N HIS A 208 -20.62 0.19 7.43
CA HIS A 208 -20.36 -0.72 6.31
C HIS A 208 -21.23 -0.32 5.12
N LEU A 209 -20.61 -0.11 3.95
CA LEU A 209 -21.29 0.16 2.69
C LEU A 209 -21.18 -1.06 1.75
N PRO A 210 -22.21 -1.92 1.67
CA PRO A 210 -22.24 -3.10 0.80
C PRO A 210 -22.62 -2.75 -0.64
N LEU A 211 -21.83 -1.91 -1.29
CA LEU A 211 -22.12 -1.45 -2.64
C LEU A 211 -22.22 -2.59 -3.67
N ARG A 212 -23.04 -2.39 -4.70
CA ARG A 212 -23.08 -3.22 -5.90
C ARG A 212 -21.67 -3.35 -6.52
N PRO A 213 -21.17 -4.56 -6.81
CA PRO A 213 -19.84 -4.73 -7.40
C PRO A 213 -19.64 -3.89 -8.68
N GLY A 214 -18.54 -3.13 -8.73
CA GLY A 214 -18.21 -2.24 -9.85
C GLY A 214 -18.89 -0.86 -9.82
N SER A 215 -19.62 -0.52 -8.75
CA SER A 215 -20.27 0.80 -8.58
C SER A 215 -19.44 1.80 -7.76
N ASP A 216 -18.23 1.44 -7.35
CA ASP A 216 -17.32 2.29 -6.55
C ASP A 216 -16.96 3.60 -7.25
N LEU A 217 -16.84 3.60 -8.59
CA LEU A 217 -16.64 4.84 -9.34
C LEU A 217 -17.77 5.85 -9.12
N ALA A 218 -19.02 5.39 -9.05
CA ALA A 218 -20.16 6.26 -8.78
C ALA A 218 -20.11 6.82 -7.36
N LEU A 219 -19.74 5.97 -6.38
CA LEU A 219 -19.55 6.37 -4.98
C LEU A 219 -18.53 7.51 -4.84
N TRP A 220 -17.37 7.39 -5.49
CA TRP A 220 -16.29 8.37 -5.39
C TRP A 220 -16.58 9.66 -6.17
N ASN A 221 -17.19 9.57 -7.36
CA ASN A 221 -17.62 10.76 -8.09
C ASN A 221 -18.74 11.50 -7.34
N GLY A 222 -19.68 10.77 -6.76
CA GLY A 222 -20.72 11.35 -5.91
C GLY A 222 -20.15 12.03 -4.66
N LEU A 223 -19.10 11.46 -4.05
CA LEU A 223 -18.40 12.10 -2.93
C LEU A 223 -17.75 13.40 -3.39
N GLY A 224 -17.04 13.38 -4.52
CA GLY A 224 -16.44 14.57 -5.11
C GLY A 224 -17.47 15.66 -5.36
N ARG A 225 -18.61 15.31 -5.97
CA ARG A 225 -19.73 16.25 -6.19
C ARG A 225 -20.26 16.82 -4.88
N TYR A 226 -20.53 15.96 -3.89
CA TYR A 226 -21.01 16.37 -2.58
C TYR A 226 -20.06 17.38 -1.89
N LEU A 227 -18.75 17.11 -1.90
CA LEU A 227 -17.77 18.01 -1.31
C LEU A 227 -17.72 19.37 -2.02
N LEU A 228 -17.89 19.40 -3.35
CA LEU A 228 -17.96 20.64 -4.11
C LEU A 228 -19.22 21.45 -3.78
N ASP A 229 -20.39 20.80 -3.76
CA ASP A 229 -21.68 21.44 -3.49
C ASP A 229 -21.73 22.03 -2.07
N GLU A 230 -21.19 21.30 -1.10
CA GLU A 230 -21.15 21.73 0.31
C GLU A 230 -19.96 22.67 0.62
N GLY A 231 -19.08 22.92 -0.35
CA GLY A 231 -17.88 23.74 -0.15
C GLY A 231 -16.85 23.13 0.83
N LEU A 232 -16.89 21.81 1.02
CA LEU A 232 -16.03 21.04 1.92
C LEU A 232 -14.72 20.63 1.24
N TRP A 233 -13.98 21.60 0.70
CA TRP A 233 -12.70 21.39 0.03
C TRP A 233 -11.74 22.56 0.25
N ASP A 234 -10.44 22.26 0.29
CA ASP A 234 -9.40 23.27 0.48
C ASP A 234 -9.11 24.00 -0.84
N ARG A 235 -9.61 25.23 -0.95
CA ARG A 235 -9.46 26.08 -2.12
C ARG A 235 -8.02 26.51 -2.36
N GLU A 236 -7.27 26.79 -1.29
CA GLU A 236 -5.89 27.24 -1.38
C GLU A 236 -4.97 26.11 -1.83
N TYR A 237 -5.17 24.91 -1.26
CA TYR A 237 -4.46 23.72 -1.68
C TYR A 237 -4.72 23.40 -3.15
N VAL A 238 -5.99 23.36 -3.56
CA VAL A 238 -6.36 23.08 -4.96
C VAL A 238 -5.72 24.09 -5.91
N ALA A 239 -5.79 25.38 -5.60
CA ALA A 239 -5.21 26.42 -6.45
C ALA A 239 -3.68 26.31 -6.60
N ARG A 240 -2.98 25.78 -5.58
CA ARG A 240 -1.51 25.68 -5.58
C ARG A 240 -0.96 24.35 -6.04
N HIS A 241 -1.69 23.26 -5.84
CA HIS A 241 -1.15 21.90 -5.88
C HIS A 241 -1.91 20.95 -6.79
N VAL A 242 -3.07 21.35 -7.35
CA VAL A 242 -3.91 20.47 -8.16
C VAL A 242 -4.07 21.01 -9.58
N ALA A 243 -3.76 20.18 -10.57
CA ALA A 243 -4.03 20.47 -11.98
C ALA A 243 -5.33 19.82 -12.44
N GLY A 244 -6.04 20.45 -13.39
CA GLY A 244 -7.24 19.87 -14.01
C GLY A 244 -8.51 19.91 -13.15
N PHE A 245 -8.52 20.70 -12.07
CA PHE A 245 -9.67 20.81 -11.17
C PHE A 245 -10.95 21.29 -11.87
N ASP A 246 -10.87 22.33 -12.71
CA ASP A 246 -12.06 22.86 -13.41
C ASP A 246 -12.72 21.82 -14.33
N ALA A 247 -11.90 21.01 -15.02
CA ALA A 247 -12.39 19.93 -15.87
C ALA A 247 -13.06 18.81 -15.04
N LEU A 248 -12.50 18.49 -13.87
CA LEU A 248 -13.12 17.58 -12.92
C LEU A 248 -14.45 18.14 -12.42
N ALA A 249 -14.48 19.41 -11.97
CA ALA A 249 -15.69 20.05 -11.47
C ALA A 249 -16.82 20.07 -12.51
N ALA A 250 -16.50 20.38 -13.77
CA ALA A 250 -17.46 20.30 -14.87
C ALA A 250 -17.98 18.87 -15.12
N THR A 251 -17.11 17.86 -14.98
CA THR A 251 -17.51 16.44 -15.08
C THR A 251 -18.42 16.01 -13.93
N LEU A 252 -18.19 16.55 -12.74
CA LEU A 252 -18.95 16.27 -11.53
C LEU A 252 -20.32 16.99 -11.50
N ASP A 253 -20.56 17.96 -12.38
CA ASP A 253 -21.85 18.66 -12.52
C ASP A 253 -22.94 17.86 -13.23
N ASP A 254 -22.61 16.66 -13.70
CA ASP A 254 -23.60 15.72 -14.21
C ASP A 254 -24.57 15.28 -13.08
N PRO A 255 -25.91 15.41 -13.27
CA PRO A 255 -26.91 14.99 -12.29
C PRO A 255 -26.80 13.55 -11.82
N ARG A 256 -26.16 12.65 -12.59
CA ARG A 256 -25.92 11.26 -12.18
C ARG A 256 -25.01 11.12 -10.96
N TRP A 257 -24.31 12.18 -10.58
CA TRP A 257 -23.45 12.23 -9.39
C TRP A 257 -24.14 12.86 -8.17
N ARG A 258 -25.43 13.21 -8.27
CA ARG A 258 -26.20 13.63 -7.10
C ARG A 258 -26.39 12.44 -6.14
N PRO A 259 -26.44 12.67 -4.82
CA PRO A 259 -26.51 11.59 -3.83
C PRO A 259 -27.64 10.58 -4.09
N GLU A 260 -28.81 11.02 -4.55
CA GLU A 260 -29.93 10.13 -4.82
C GLU A 260 -29.63 9.16 -5.98
N ALA A 261 -29.06 9.66 -7.07
CA ALA A 261 -28.68 8.86 -8.24
C ALA A 261 -27.51 7.91 -7.92
N VAL A 262 -26.55 8.36 -7.11
CA VAL A 262 -25.43 7.53 -6.67
C VAL A 262 -25.89 6.42 -5.73
N ALA A 263 -26.80 6.71 -4.80
CA ALA A 263 -27.37 5.70 -3.90
C ALA A 263 -28.06 4.58 -4.69
N GLU A 264 -28.86 4.93 -5.70
CA GLU A 264 -29.48 3.97 -6.62
C GLU A 264 -28.42 3.19 -7.43
N ALA A 265 -27.40 3.87 -7.98
CA ALA A 265 -26.35 3.23 -8.75
C ALA A 265 -25.46 2.30 -7.91
N CYS A 266 -25.31 2.57 -6.62
CA CYS A 266 -24.53 1.75 -5.69
C CYS A 266 -25.36 0.67 -4.99
N ASP A 267 -26.70 0.67 -5.15
CA ASP A 267 -27.61 -0.17 -4.37
C ASP A 267 -27.42 0.03 -2.85
N LEU A 268 -27.32 1.30 -2.43
CA LEU A 268 -27.10 1.69 -1.04
C LEU A 268 -28.29 2.50 -0.51
N PRO A 269 -28.64 2.36 0.78
CA PRO A 269 -29.53 3.31 1.42
C PRO A 269 -28.96 4.73 1.34
N LEU A 270 -29.76 5.69 0.87
CA LEU A 270 -29.34 7.09 0.74
C LEU A 270 -28.84 7.67 2.08
N ALA A 271 -29.44 7.24 3.20
CA ALA A 271 -29.02 7.66 4.54
C ALA A 271 -27.58 7.22 4.86
N ASP A 272 -27.19 6.01 4.48
CA ASP A 272 -25.84 5.47 4.74
C ASP A 272 -24.81 6.14 3.83
N LEU A 273 -25.17 6.35 2.55
CA LEU A 273 -24.35 7.11 1.59
C LEU A 273 -24.06 8.53 2.12
N LEU A 274 -25.11 9.26 2.51
CA LEU A 274 -24.96 10.60 3.08
C LEU A 274 -24.24 10.58 4.43
N GLY A 275 -24.43 9.53 5.24
CA GLY A 275 -23.68 9.31 6.47
C GLY A 275 -22.18 9.23 6.21
N PHE A 276 -21.77 8.44 5.22
CA PHE A 276 -20.38 8.37 4.77
C PHE A 276 -19.86 9.70 4.25
N TYR A 277 -20.61 10.39 3.39
CA TYR A 277 -20.19 11.68 2.82
C TYR A 277 -20.00 12.75 3.89
N ARG A 278 -20.90 12.83 4.89
CA ARG A 278 -20.75 13.73 6.03
C ARG A 278 -19.54 13.38 6.89
N LEU A 279 -19.31 12.09 7.16
CA LEU A 279 -18.12 11.65 7.91
C LEU A 279 -16.84 12.07 7.18
N PHE A 280 -16.78 11.88 5.87
CA PHE A 280 -15.63 12.26 5.05
C PHE A 280 -15.44 13.79 5.04
N GLY A 281 -16.49 14.54 4.74
CA GLY A 281 -16.46 16.00 4.70
C GLY A 281 -16.16 16.67 6.05
N ALA A 282 -16.51 16.03 7.18
CA ALA A 282 -16.18 16.54 8.51
C ALA A 282 -14.68 16.47 8.83
N THR A 283 -13.91 15.66 8.10
CA THR A 283 -12.44 15.64 8.23
C THR A 283 -11.75 16.76 7.44
N ALA A 284 -12.50 17.46 6.59
CA ALA A 284 -12.04 18.65 5.88
C ALA A 284 -12.09 19.87 6.82
N HIS A 285 -11.02 20.13 7.55
CA HIS A 285 -10.91 21.41 8.27
C HIS A 285 -10.37 22.51 7.35
N PRO A 286 -11.01 23.70 7.31
CA PRO A 286 -10.56 24.86 6.54
C PRO A 286 -9.50 25.73 7.24
N ASP A 287 -8.70 25.21 8.19
CA ASP A 287 -7.65 26.01 8.83
C ASP A 287 -6.32 25.26 9.01
N PRO A 288 -5.18 25.86 8.60
CA PRO A 288 -3.86 25.34 8.90
C PRO A 288 -3.57 25.62 10.38
N VAL A 289 -3.81 24.65 11.25
CA VAL A 289 -3.26 24.70 12.62
C VAL A 289 -1.73 24.56 12.51
N LEU A 290 -1.06 25.71 12.35
CA LEU A 290 0.34 25.88 12.70
C LEU A 290 0.43 25.84 14.23
N PRO A 291 1.22 24.92 14.83
CA PRO A 291 1.50 25.01 16.25
C PRO A 291 2.53 26.12 16.47
N GLY A 292 2.07 27.32 16.82
CA GLY A 292 2.94 28.39 17.31
C GLY A 292 2.41 29.79 17.01
N ASP A 293 1.48 30.30 17.82
CA ASP A 293 1.69 31.53 18.58
C ASP A 293 0.49 31.82 19.48
N GLN A 294 0.79 32.01 20.76
CA GLN A 294 -0.13 32.25 21.87
C GLN A 294 -0.72 33.67 21.82
N PRO A 295 -1.76 33.92 22.64
CA PRO A 295 -1.55 34.96 23.64
C PRO A 295 -1.73 34.44 25.07
N VAL A 296 -0.63 34.39 25.81
CA VAL A 296 -0.63 34.29 27.28
C VAL A 296 -0.76 35.72 27.83
N PRO A 297 -1.73 36.02 28.72
CA PRO A 297 -1.73 37.29 29.43
C PRO A 297 -0.67 37.30 30.54
N ALA A 298 -0.07 38.48 30.72
CA ALA A 298 1.08 38.78 31.56
C ALA A 298 1.02 38.26 33.02
N GLY A 299 2.15 37.76 33.50
CA GLY A 299 2.46 37.57 34.92
C GLY A 299 3.93 37.17 35.08
N GLY A 300 4.73 38.06 35.70
CA GLY A 300 6.20 38.06 35.64
C GLY A 300 6.92 36.95 36.42
N GLY A 301 8.23 36.88 36.18
CA GLY A 301 9.16 36.06 36.99
C GLY A 301 10.45 35.71 36.26
N SER A 302 11.50 36.47 36.53
CA SER A 302 12.87 36.30 36.04
C SER A 302 13.47 34.91 36.31
N GLY A 303 14.32 34.41 35.39
CA GLY A 303 15.25 33.32 35.73
C GLY A 303 16.00 32.74 34.54
N ARG A 304 17.17 33.28 34.23
CA ARG A 304 18.13 32.75 33.25
C ARG A 304 18.59 31.33 33.63
N ARG A 305 18.79 30.45 32.65
CA ARG A 305 20.02 29.62 32.51
C ARG A 305 20.10 28.96 31.13
N HIS A 306 21.28 29.10 30.55
CA HIS A 306 21.73 28.57 29.27
C HIS A 306 21.79 27.03 29.23
N HIS A 307 21.41 26.43 28.09
CA HIS A 307 22.27 25.47 27.39
C HIS A 307 21.92 25.45 25.89
N GLN A 308 22.94 25.72 25.07
CA GLN A 308 22.91 25.68 23.62
C GLN A 308 22.87 24.23 23.11
N ARG A 309 21.99 23.95 22.14
CA ARG A 309 22.11 22.82 21.20
C ARG A 309 21.94 23.39 19.77
N PRO A 310 22.68 22.89 18.77
CA PRO A 310 22.66 23.43 17.41
C PRO A 310 21.35 23.05 16.68
N PRO A 311 20.91 23.83 15.68
CA PRO A 311 19.65 23.59 15.00
C PRO A 311 19.82 22.42 14.01
N ALA A 312 19.17 21.29 14.32
CA ALA A 312 18.93 20.27 13.32
C ALA A 312 17.85 20.78 12.35
N HIS A 313 18.23 20.92 11.08
CA HIS A 313 17.29 21.05 9.96
C HIS A 313 16.21 19.96 10.07
N ARG A 314 14.98 20.34 10.44
CA ARG A 314 13.82 19.46 10.36
C ARG A 314 13.20 19.62 8.97
N PRO A 315 13.03 18.54 8.18
CA PRO A 315 12.32 18.63 6.93
C PRO A 315 10.83 18.86 7.19
N HIS A 316 10.28 19.90 6.57
CA HIS A 316 8.85 20.13 6.44
C HIS A 316 8.23 19.00 5.60
N ARG A 317 7.60 18.02 6.25
CA ARG A 317 6.58 17.15 5.62
C ARG A 317 5.52 16.84 6.68
N GLN A 318 4.33 17.42 6.50
CA GLN A 318 3.13 17.03 7.25
C GLN A 318 2.69 15.63 6.81
N ALA A 319 2.13 14.89 7.76
CA ALA A 319 1.83 13.47 7.66
C ALA A 319 0.49 13.21 6.94
N GLY A 320 0.55 12.36 5.91
CA GLY A 320 -0.43 11.29 5.65
C GLY A 320 -1.84 11.66 5.17
N GLY A 321 -2.01 11.79 3.85
CA GLY A 321 -3.31 11.70 3.17
C GLY A 321 -3.15 11.31 1.69
N GLY A 322 -3.91 10.32 1.21
CA GLY A 322 -4.04 10.02 -0.22
C GLY A 322 -4.87 11.10 -0.95
N PRO A 323 -4.85 11.19 -2.29
CA PRO A 323 -5.34 12.35 -3.01
C PRO A 323 -6.85 12.28 -3.20
N LEU A 324 -7.59 12.73 -2.20
CA LEU A 324 -8.90 13.33 -2.42
C LEU A 324 -8.98 14.54 -1.49
N LEU A 325 -8.64 15.71 -2.04
CA LEU A 325 -8.96 17.05 -1.53
C LEU A 325 -8.47 17.40 -0.10
N HIS A 326 -7.80 16.51 0.64
CA HIS A 326 -7.54 16.65 2.07
C HIS A 326 -6.26 15.95 2.57
N ASP A 327 -5.70 16.51 3.64
CA ASP A 327 -4.44 16.07 4.29
C ASP A 327 -4.61 14.96 5.35
N ARG A 328 -5.78 14.31 5.50
CA ARG A 328 -6.00 13.38 6.64
C ARG A 328 -6.76 12.05 6.43
N PRO A 329 -7.45 11.75 5.31
CA PRO A 329 -7.98 10.39 5.15
C PRO A 329 -6.85 9.45 4.72
N ALA A 330 -6.48 8.51 5.61
CA ALA A 330 -5.63 7.39 5.25
C ALA A 330 -6.46 6.38 4.44
N GLN A 331 -6.30 6.38 3.12
CA GLN A 331 -6.79 5.30 2.26
C GLN A 331 -5.78 4.15 2.28
N CYS A 332 -6.18 3.02 2.82
CA CYS A 332 -5.40 1.79 2.76
C CYS A 332 -5.71 1.03 1.48
N HIS A 333 -4.81 1.11 0.50
CA HIS A 333 -4.77 0.11 -0.57
C HIS A 333 -4.10 -1.16 -0.03
N GLY A 334 -4.78 -2.30 -0.12
CA GLY A 334 -4.32 -3.62 0.38
C GLY A 334 -3.17 -4.23 -0.42
N GLY A 335 -2.29 -3.39 -0.98
CA GLY A 335 -1.22 -3.78 -1.87
C GLY A 335 0.11 -3.41 -1.27
N ALA A 336 0.80 -4.39 -0.70
CA ALA A 336 2.17 -4.17 -0.30
C ALA A 336 3.12 -4.21 -1.50
N ARG A 337 4.12 -3.32 -1.49
CA ARG A 337 5.13 -3.25 -2.54
C ARG A 337 5.99 -4.53 -2.56
N GLY A 338 5.88 -5.29 -3.65
CA GLY A 338 7.04 -5.96 -4.23
C GLY A 338 7.71 -4.96 -5.17
N GLY A 339 9.03 -4.80 -5.08
CA GLY A 339 9.78 -3.80 -5.85
C GLY A 339 9.52 -3.91 -7.36
N GLY A 340 8.76 -2.97 -7.91
CA GLY A 340 8.60 -2.79 -9.35
C GLY A 340 9.73 -1.89 -9.86
N ALA A 341 10.59 -2.42 -10.72
CA ALA A 341 11.51 -1.60 -11.50
C ALA A 341 10.69 -0.66 -12.41
N GLY A 342 10.90 0.65 -12.24
CA GLY A 342 10.26 1.69 -13.05
C GLY A 342 10.48 1.48 -14.55
N ASP A 343 9.49 1.91 -15.31
CA ASP A 343 9.45 1.88 -16.77
C ASP A 343 10.53 2.81 -17.38
N PRO A 344 11.51 2.29 -18.14
CA PRO A 344 12.47 3.10 -18.87
C PRO A 344 12.03 3.27 -20.32
N ALA A 345 10.94 3.99 -20.57
CA ALA A 345 10.52 4.33 -21.93
C ALA A 345 10.08 5.79 -22.07
N ARG A 346 11.03 6.72 -21.92
CA ARG A 346 10.97 8.02 -22.60
C ARG A 346 12.25 8.22 -23.41
N ARG A 347 12.16 8.06 -24.73
CA ARG A 347 13.07 8.74 -25.66
C ARG A 347 12.39 10.03 -26.12
N PRO A 348 13.08 11.19 -26.10
CA PRO A 348 12.59 12.39 -26.72
C PRO A 348 12.85 12.29 -28.23
N HIS A 349 11.80 12.33 -29.05
CA HIS A 349 11.96 12.65 -30.47
C HIS A 349 11.72 14.15 -30.62
N GLY A 350 12.82 14.89 -30.81
CA GLY A 350 12.80 16.14 -31.52
C GLY A 350 13.08 15.87 -33.00
N LEU A 351 12.15 16.30 -33.85
CA LEU A 351 12.35 17.10 -35.06
C LEU A 351 10.98 17.64 -35.47
#